data_AF-A0A9W5V5L3-F1
#
_entry.id   AF-A0A9W5V5L3-F1
#
_cell.length_a   1.000
_cell.length_b   1.000
_cell.length_c   1.000
_cell.angle_alpha   90.00
_cell.angle_beta   90.00
_cell.angle_gamma   90.00
#
_symmetry.space_group_name_H-M   'P 1'
#
loop_
_entity.id
_entity.type
_entity.pdbx_description
1 polymer ?
#
loop_
_entity_poly.entity_id
_entity_poly.type
_entity_poly.pdbx_seq_one_letter_code
_entity_poly.pdbx_strand_id
1 'polypeptide(L)' 'MNQPLVNLRVDFAFKQLFGVQGQEELLISFLNAIMHESLSKPIVF' A
#
# COMPACT_ATOMS: atom_id res chain seq x y z
N MET A 1 10.85 8.07 22.28
CA MET A 1 10.41 7.25 21.14
C MET A 1 9.66 8.16 20.18
N ASN A 2 10.31 8.62 19.10
CA ASN A 2 9.62 9.39 18.06
C ASN A 2 8.84 8.41 17.21
N GLN A 3 7.56 8.19 17.52
CA GLN A 3 6.67 7.56 16.56
C GLN A 3 6.59 8.51 15.35
N PRO A 4 6.97 8.07 14.14
CA PRO A 4 6.81 8.92 12.97
C PRO A 4 5.32 9.28 12.90
N LEU A 5 5.03 10.58 12.94
CA LEU A 5 3.68 11.10 12.83
C LEU A 5 3.17 10.69 11.46
N VAL A 6 2.46 9.57 11.39
CA VAL A 6 1.81 9.10 10.18
C VAL A 6 0.88 10.23 9.74
N ASN A 7 1.05 10.68 8.49
CA ASN A 7 0.19 11.72 7.97
C ASN A 7 -1.24 11.17 7.87
N LEU A 8 -2.13 11.62 8.75
CA LEU A 8 -3.50 11.12 8.85
C LEU A 8 -4.29 11.24 7.55
N ARG A 9 -3.99 12.24 6.71
CA ARG A 9 -4.65 12.38 5.41
C ARG A 9 -4.22 11.28 4.44
N VAL A 10 -2.94 10.93 4.46
CA VAL A 10 -2.38 9.85 3.64
C VAL A 10 -2.92 8.51 4.12
N ASP A 11 -2.92 8.26 5.42
CA ASP A 11 -3.49 7.04 6.01
C ASP A 11 -4.98 6.88 5.69
N PHE A 12 -5.76 7.96 5.82
CA PHE A 12 -7.18 7.95 5.47
C PHE A 12 -7.41 7.63 3.99
N ALA A 13 -6.74 8.35 3.07
CA ALA A 13 -6.87 8.10 1.64
C ALA A 13 -6.45 6.69 1.24
N PHE A 14 -5.36 6.18 1.84
CA PHE A 14 -4.88 4.83 1.59
C PHE A 14 -5.91 3.78 2.02
N LYS A 15 -6.51 3.93 3.20
CA LYS A 15 -7.58 3.05 3.68
C LYS A 15 -8.84 3.13 2.81
N GLN A 16 -9.20 4.31 2.32
CA GLN A 16 -10.35 4.45 1.42
C GLN A 16 -10.15 3.75 0.07
N LEU A 17 -8.92 3.75 -0.46
CA LEU A 17 -8.61 3.13 -1.75
C LEU A 17 -8.39 1.63 -1.64
N PHE A 18 -7.65 1.19 -0.63
CA PHE A 18 -7.13 -0.18 -0.52
C PHE A 18 -7.66 -0.96 0.68
N GLY A 19 -8.23 -0.29 1.67
CA GLY A 19 -8.77 -0.91 2.90
C GLY A 19 -10.22 -1.38 2.77
N VAL A 20 -10.77 -1.40 1.56
CA VAL A 20 -12.11 -1.90 1.25
C VAL A 20 -11.99 -3.35 0.81
N GLN A 21 -12.89 -4.21 1.29
CA GLN A 21 -12.92 -5.62 0.91
C GLN A 21 -13.02 -5.78 -0.61
N GLY A 22 -12.16 -6.62 -1.19
CA GLY A 22 -12.07 -6.85 -2.64
C GLY A 22 -11.09 -5.93 -3.38
N GLN A 23 -10.42 -5.01 -2.69
CA GLN A 23 -9.40 -4.12 -3.28
C GLN A 23 -7.96 -4.61 -3.07
N GLU A 24 -7.78 -5.82 -2.55
CA GLU A 24 -6.47 -6.32 -2.21
C GLU A 24 -5.61 -6.60 -3.47
N GLU A 25 -6.23 -7.03 -4.57
CA GLU A 25 -5.54 -7.19 -5.86
C GLU A 25 -5.07 -5.84 -6.43
N LEU A 26 -5.88 -4.79 -6.26
CA LEU A 26 -5.52 -3.42 -6.65
C LEU A 26 -4.34 -2.91 -5.81
N LEU A 27 -4.36 -3.15 -4.50
CA LEU A 27 -3.25 -2.82 -3.61
C LEU A 27 -1.96 -3.53 -4.03
N ILE A 28 -2.02 -4.84 -4.28
CA ILE A 28 -0.86 -5.63 -4.71
C ILE A 28 -0.33 -5.15 -6.06
N SER A 29 -1.21 -4.88 -7.02
CA SER A 29 -0.84 -4.35 -8.34
C SER A 29 -0.15 -2.99 -8.21
N PHE A 30 -0.69 -2.10 -7.36
CA PHE A 30 -0.09 -0.80 -7.07
C PHE A 30 1.30 -0.94 -6.44
N LEU A 31 1.44 -1.79 -5.42
CA LEU A 31 2.73 -2.01 -4.75
C LEU A 31 3.77 -2.63 -5.68
N ASN A 32 3.36 -3.62 -6.49
CA ASN A 32 4.24 -4.23 -7.48
C ASN A 32 4.72 -3.21 -8.53
N ALA A 33 3.88 -2.26 -8.94
CA ALA A 33 4.27 -1.21 -9.88
C ALA A 33 5.21 -0.17 -9.24
N ILE A 34 4.89 0.33 -8.05
CA ILE A 34 5.70 1.35 -7.36
C ILE A 34 7.04 0.79 -6.88
N MET A 35 7.06 -0.46 -6.43
CA MET A 35 8.25 -1.11 -5.87
C MET A 35 8.94 -2.03 -6.86
N HIS A 36 8.60 -2.00 -8.15
CA HIS A 36 9.12 -2.92 -9.16
C HIS A 36 10.66 -3.02 -9.16
N GLU A 37 11.36 -1.90 -8.97
CA GLU A 37 12.83 -1.86 -8.94
C GLU A 37 13.44 -2.33 -7.61
N SER A 38 12.65 -2.28 -6.53
CA SER A 38 13.10 -2.66 -5.18
C SER A 38 12.76 -4.10 -4.81
N LEU A 39 11.76 -4.69 -5.48
CA LEU A 39 11.30 -6.05 -5.23
C LEU A 39 12.15 -7.05 -6.00
N SER A 40 12.70 -8.04 -5.30
CA SER A 40 13.37 -9.18 -5.94
C SER A 40 12.39 -10.14 -6.62
N LYS A 41 11.13 -10.14 -6.18
CA LYS A 41 10.01 -10.91 -6.76
C LYS A 41 8.70 -10.15 -6.54
N PRO A 42 7.70 -10.29 -7.45
CA PRO A 42 6.38 -9.71 -7.25
C PRO A 42 5.70 -10.23 -5.97
N ILE A 43 4.91 -9.36 -5.34
CA ILE A 43 3.98 -9.72 -4.27
C ILE A 43 2.85 -10.54 -4.91
N VAL A 44 2.57 -11.71 -4.34
CA VAL A 44 1.54 -12.66 -4.78
C VAL A 44 0.65 -13.07 -3.61
N PHE A 45 -0.57 -13.49 -3.93
CA PHE A 45 -1.56 -13.99 -2.98
C PHE A 45 -1.32 -15.44 -2.57
#